data_AF-A0A9D4Y912-F1
#
_entry.id   AF-A0A9D4Y912-F1
#
_cell.length_a   1.000
_cell.length_b   1.000
_cell.length_c   1.000
_cell.angle_alpha   90.00
_cell.angle_beta   90.00
_cell.angle_gamma   90.00
#
_symmetry.space_group_name_H-M   'P 1'
#
loop_
_entity.id
_entity.type
_entity.pdbx_description
1 polymer ?
#
loop_
_entity_poly.entity_id
_entity_poly.type
_entity_poly.pdbx_seq_one_letter_code
_entity_poly.pdbx_strand_id
1 'polypeptide(L)'
;HALDIIRGKNALLLMDSSLEGQYANDDATKLVELASKCLQFEARERPDTKFLLTAVTPLQKQKEAASHVLMGLTKTAAVLPLPTMLSPLGKACARMDLTAIHDILLKTGYKDEEGAENELSFQE
;
A
#
# COMPACT_ATOMS: atom_id res chain seq x y z
N HIS A 1 17.63 9.94 -12.65
CA HIS A 1 17.85 9.06 -11.48
C HIS A 1 17.01 7.78 -11.55
N ALA A 2 15.66 7.82 -11.54
CA ALA A 2 14.84 6.59 -11.61
C ALA A 2 15.04 5.79 -12.92
N LEU A 3 15.05 6.48 -14.06
CA LEU A 3 15.25 5.84 -15.37
C LEU A 3 16.65 5.24 -15.54
N ASP A 4 17.67 5.87 -14.95
CA ASP A 4 19.05 5.34 -14.91
C ASP A 4 19.13 4.06 -14.07
N ILE A 5 18.44 4.04 -12.92
CA ILE A 5 18.36 2.88 -12.04
C ILE A 5 17.67 1.70 -12.74
N ILE A 6 16.60 1.95 -13.49
CA ILE A 6 15.85 0.91 -14.19
C ILE A 6 16.65 0.36 -15.38
N ARG A 7 17.33 1.22 -16.16
CA ARG A 7 18.17 0.77 -17.27
C ARG A 7 19.40 -0.03 -16.83
N GLY A 8 19.93 0.26 -15.65
CA GLY A 8 21.13 -0.38 -15.12
C GLY A 8 20.91 -1.68 -14.34
N LYS A 9 19.66 -2.12 -14.15
CA LYS A 9 19.31 -3.27 -13.30
C LYS A 9 18.50 -4.32 -14.04
N ASN A 10 18.71 -5.58 -13.66
CA ASN A 10 17.88 -6.70 -14.12
C ASN A 10 16.48 -6.63 -13.49
N ALA A 11 15.44 -7.10 -14.18
CA ALA A 11 14.08 -7.21 -13.66
C ALA A 11 14.02 -7.92 -12.29
N LEU A 12 14.85 -8.94 -12.04
CA LEU A 12 14.94 -9.63 -10.75
C LEU A 12 15.35 -8.72 -9.58
N LEU A 13 16.14 -7.67 -9.84
CA LEU A 13 16.56 -6.69 -8.83
C LEU A 13 15.59 -5.51 -8.70
N LEU A 14 14.61 -5.40 -9.60
CA LEU A 14 13.62 -4.32 -9.65
C LEU A 14 12.26 -4.77 -9.11
N MET A 15 11.92 -6.05 -9.29
CA MET A 15 10.67 -6.64 -8.84
C MET A 15 10.73 -6.95 -7.34
N ASP A 16 9.58 -6.92 -6.69
CA ASP A 16 9.43 -7.40 -5.32
C ASP A 16 9.81 -8.88 -5.24
N SER A 17 10.70 -9.24 -4.32
CA SER A 17 11.16 -10.62 -4.13
C SER A 17 10.00 -11.56 -3.73
N SER A 18 8.95 -11.03 -3.12
CA SER A 18 7.72 -11.78 -2.79
C SER A 18 6.98 -12.27 -4.04
N LEU A 19 7.23 -11.66 -5.20
CA LEU A 19 6.66 -12.04 -6.49
C LEU A 19 7.54 -13.02 -7.26
N GLU A 20 8.69 -13.43 -6.72
CA GLU A 20 9.58 -14.40 -7.37
C GLU A 20 8.84 -15.71 -7.66
N GLY A 21 8.96 -16.19 -8.90
CA GLY A 21 8.23 -17.37 -9.38
C GLY A 21 6.75 -17.13 -9.75
N GLN A 22 6.19 -15.94 -9.49
CA GLN A 22 4.79 -15.62 -9.83
C GLN A 22 4.62 -14.94 -11.20
N TYR A 23 5.73 -14.62 -11.88
CA TYR A 23 5.73 -13.99 -13.20
C TYR A 23 6.67 -14.73 -14.16
N ALA A 24 6.38 -14.64 -15.45
CA ALA A 24 7.31 -15.08 -16.49
C ALA A 24 8.39 -14.01 -16.70
N ASN A 25 9.64 -14.41 -16.92
CA ASN A 25 10.75 -13.48 -17.10
C ASN A 25 10.51 -12.50 -18.28
N ASP A 26 9.95 -13.01 -19.37
CA ASP A 26 9.57 -12.20 -20.53
C ASP A 26 8.55 -11.11 -20.19
N ASP A 27 7.58 -11.40 -19.32
CA ASP A 27 6.54 -10.45 -18.94
C ASP A 27 7.10 -9.37 -18.02
N ALA A 28 8.00 -9.73 -17.10
CA ALA A 28 8.71 -8.76 -16.28
C ALA A 28 9.61 -7.85 -17.14
N THR A 29 10.27 -8.41 -18.15
CA THR A 29 11.08 -7.62 -19.10
C THR A 29 10.22 -6.62 -19.87
N LYS A 30 9.07 -7.05 -20.40
CA LYS A 30 8.11 -6.15 -21.07
C LYS A 30 7.58 -5.05 -20.15
N LEU A 31 7.32 -5.38 -18.88
CA LEU A 31 6.84 -4.41 -17.89
C LEU A 31 7.91 -3.36 -17.55
N VAL A 32 9.17 -3.79 -17.38
CA VAL A 32 10.31 -2.89 -17.13
C VAL A 32 10.59 -1.99 -18.34
N GLU A 33 10.47 -2.52 -19.56
CA GLU A 33 10.58 -1.73 -20.79
C GLU A 33 9.47 -0.68 -20.88
N LEU A 34 8.23 -1.05 -20.54
CA LEU A 34 7.10 -0.14 -20.52
C LEU A 34 7.30 0.99 -19.50
N ALA A 35 7.74 0.66 -18.28
CA ALA A 35 8.06 1.63 -17.25
C ALA A 35 9.16 2.60 -17.70
N SER A 36 10.19 2.10 -18.41
CA SER A 36 11.25 2.92 -18.99
C SER A 36 10.72 3.94 -20.00
N LYS A 37 9.76 3.54 -20.85
CA LYS A 37 9.09 4.45 -21.80
C LYS A 37 8.23 5.50 -21.09
N CYS A 38 7.56 5.15 -19.99
CA CYS A 38 6.78 6.10 -19.20
C CYS A 38 7.63 7.16 -18.49
N LEU A 39 8.86 6.79 -18.12
CA LEU A 39 9.78 7.65 -17.36
C LEU A 39 10.66 8.55 -18.23
N GLN A 40 10.44 8.58 -19.54
CA GLN A 40 11.22 9.41 -20.45
C GLN A 40 11.16 10.89 -20.06
N PHE A 41 12.31 11.56 -20.19
CA PHE A 41 12.45 12.97 -19.81
C PHE A 41 11.52 13.85 -20.64
N GLU A 42 11.50 13.62 -21.95
CA GLU A 42 10.67 14.37 -22.87
C GLU A 42 9.24 13.83 -22.90
N ALA A 43 8.26 14.72 -22.68
CA ALA A 43 6.84 14.33 -22.67
C ALA A 43 6.37 13.70 -23.99
N ARG A 44 6.96 14.11 -25.12
CA ARG A 44 6.64 13.57 -26.46
C ARG A 44 7.07 12.12 -26.67
N GLU A 45 8.05 11.65 -25.89
CA GLU A 45 8.53 10.26 -25.95
C GLU A 45 7.71 9.32 -25.05
N ARG A 46 6.87 9.89 -24.16
CA ARG A 46 6.03 9.09 -23.27
C ARG A 46 4.85 8.51 -24.06
N PRO A 47 4.50 7.24 -23.84
CA PRO A 47 3.38 6.61 -24.50
C PRO A 47 2.04 7.22 -24.08
N ASP A 48 1.07 7.23 -25.00
CA ASP A 48 -0.30 7.61 -24.69
C ASP A 48 -1.04 6.51 -23.90
N THR A 49 -2.16 6.88 -23.28
CA THR A 49 -2.95 5.96 -22.44
C THR A 49 -3.52 4.77 -23.22
N LYS A 50 -3.80 4.91 -24.53
CA LYS A 50 -4.33 3.82 -25.36
C LYS A 50 -3.24 2.79 -25.66
N PHE A 51 -2.02 3.25 -25.92
CA PHE A 51 -0.84 2.41 -26.04
C PHE A 51 -0.58 1.66 -24.73
N LEU A 52 -0.61 2.37 -23.60
CA LEU A 52 -0.44 1.75 -22.28
C LEU A 52 -1.48 0.65 -22.04
N LEU A 53 -2.75 0.92 -22.33
CA LEU A 53 -3.80 -0.09 -22.18
C LEU A 53 -3.51 -1.32 -23.04
N THR A 54 -3.13 -1.11 -24.30
CA THR A 54 -2.81 -2.19 -25.25
C THR A 54 -1.60 -3.01 -24.79
N ALA A 55 -0.58 -2.36 -24.23
CA ALA A 55 0.63 -2.99 -23.74
C ALA A 55 0.43 -3.75 -22.42
N VAL A 56 -0.40 -3.22 -21.51
CA VAL A 56 -0.66 -3.82 -20.18
C VAL A 56 -1.71 -4.93 -20.25
N THR A 57 -2.68 -4.85 -21.15
CA THR A 57 -3.74 -5.87 -21.31
C THR A 57 -3.20 -7.32 -21.40
N PRO A 58 -2.20 -7.64 -22.25
CA PRO A 58 -1.67 -9.01 -22.31
C PRO A 58 -0.84 -9.40 -21.08
N LEU A 59 -0.32 -8.44 -20.31
CA LEU A 59 0.41 -8.71 -19.06
C LEU A 59 -0.56 -9.00 -17.89
N GLN A 60 -1.81 -8.58 -17.99
CA GLN A 60 -2.84 -8.79 -16.97
C GLN A 60 -3.42 -10.22 -17.03
N LYS A 61 -2.68 -11.20 -16.50
CA LYS A 61 -3.10 -12.61 -16.45
C LYS A 61 -4.23 -12.89 -15.45
N GLN A 62 -4.29 -12.13 -14.36
CA GLN A 62 -5.41 -12.18 -13.41
C GLN A 62 -6.37 -11.05 -13.71
N LYS A 63 -7.48 -11.40 -14.36
CA LYS A 63 -8.60 -10.50 -14.59
C LYS A 63 -9.60 -10.75 -13.48
N GLU A 64 -9.83 -9.74 -12.63
CA GLU A 64 -10.92 -9.70 -11.64
C GLU A 64 -10.76 -10.55 -10.37
N ALA A 65 -9.69 -10.31 -9.60
CA ALA A 65 -9.75 -10.55 -8.17
C ALA A 65 -10.00 -9.20 -7.47
N ALA A 66 -11.03 -9.14 -6.62
CA ALA A 66 -11.26 -7.95 -5.80
C ALA A 66 -9.98 -7.64 -4.98
N SER A 67 -9.64 -6.37 -4.80
CA SER A 67 -8.36 -5.96 -4.18
C SER A 67 -8.08 -6.63 -2.84
N HIS A 68 -9.12 -6.91 -2.04
CA HIS A 68 -9.00 -7.66 -0.79
C HIS A 68 -8.53 -9.10 -0.99
N VAL A 69 -9.00 -9.79 -2.04
CA VAL A 69 -8.55 -11.14 -2.40
C VAL A 69 -7.09 -11.13 -2.83
N LEU A 70 -6.67 -10.14 -3.61
CA LEU A 70 -5.27 -9.97 -4.02
C LEU A 70 -4.35 -9.67 -2.84
N MET A 71 -4.82 -8.91 -1.85
CA MET A 71 -4.06 -8.61 -0.63
C MET A 71 -4.12 -9.75 0.41
N GLY A 72 -4.67 -10.91 0.06
CA GLY A 72 -4.84 -12.03 1.01
C GLY A 72 -5.78 -11.72 2.17
N LEU A 73 -6.53 -10.62 2.07
CA LEU A 73 -7.52 -10.22 3.06
C LEU A 73 -8.76 -11.06 2.77
N THR A 74 -8.98 -12.10 3.58
CA THR A 74 -10.31 -12.71 3.67
C THR A 74 -11.27 -11.57 3.98
N LYS A 75 -12.37 -11.44 3.22
CA LYS A 75 -13.49 -10.58 3.61
C LYS A 75 -13.94 -11.09 4.97
N THR A 76 -13.38 -10.54 6.04
CA THR A 76 -13.84 -10.79 7.38
C THR A 76 -15.26 -10.28 7.32
N ALA A 77 -16.21 -11.22 7.30
CA ALA A 77 -17.58 -10.88 7.55
C ALA A 77 -17.54 -9.92 8.73
N ALA A 78 -18.09 -8.73 8.53
CA ALA A 78 -18.51 -7.94 9.67
C ALA A 78 -19.22 -8.95 10.61
N VAL A 79 -18.74 -9.04 11.84
CA VAL A 79 -19.18 -10.00 12.87
C VAL A 79 -18.50 -11.39 12.80
N LEU A 80 -17.22 -11.44 13.13
CA LEU A 80 -16.80 -12.38 14.17
C LEU A 80 -16.41 -11.54 15.39
N PRO A 81 -17.00 -11.76 16.58
CA PRO A 81 -16.45 -11.21 17.80
C PRO A 81 -15.18 -12.01 18.08
N LEU A 82 -14.10 -11.72 17.33
CA LEU A 82 -12.80 -11.89 17.94
C LEU A 82 -12.92 -11.12 19.27
N PRO A 83 -12.60 -11.70 20.43
CA PRO A 83 -12.36 -10.90 21.60
C PRO A 83 -11.08 -10.11 21.28
N THR A 84 -11.23 -9.10 20.41
CA THR A 84 -10.30 -8.00 20.33
C THR A 84 -10.25 -7.56 21.78
N MET A 85 -9.12 -7.82 22.43
CA MET A 85 -8.79 -7.25 23.71
C MET A 85 -8.66 -5.76 23.42
N LEU A 86 -9.81 -5.11 23.26
CA LEU A 86 -9.90 -3.73 22.89
C LEU A 86 -9.22 -2.99 24.02
N SER A 87 -8.29 -2.13 23.66
CA SER A 87 -7.73 -1.18 24.60
C SER A 87 -8.87 -0.40 25.24
N PRO A 88 -8.66 0.22 26.41
CA PRO A 88 -9.67 1.09 27.02
C PRO A 88 -10.28 2.08 26.02
N LEU A 89 -9.46 2.64 25.12
CA LEU A 89 -9.90 3.50 24.02
C LEU A 89 -10.75 2.76 22.99
N GLY A 90 -10.30 1.59 22.52
CA GLY A 90 -11.06 0.77 21.58
C GLY A 90 -12.44 0.37 22.11
N LYS A 91 -12.54 0.10 23.42
CA LYS A 91 -13.83 -0.17 24.08
C LYS A 91 -14.73 1.05 24.11
N ALA A 92 -14.17 2.24 24.33
CA ALA A 92 -14.92 3.49 24.32
C ALA A 92 -15.42 3.84 22.91
N CYS A 93 -14.57 3.68 21.88
CA CYS A 93 -14.94 3.85 20.47
C CYS A 93 -16.07 2.89 20.04
N ALA A 94 -15.98 1.62 20.42
CA ALA A 94 -17.01 0.63 20.10
C ALA A 94 -18.39 0.95 20.71
N ARG A 95 -18.41 1.64 21.86
CA ARG A 95 -19.65 2.10 22.51
C ARG A 95 -20.11 3.50 22.06
N MET A 96 -19.35 4.17 21.18
CA MET A 96 -19.54 5.59 20.86
C MET A 96 -19.59 6.50 22.11
N ASP A 97 -18.81 6.14 23.13
CA ASP A 97 -18.76 6.86 24.40
C ASP A 97 -17.78 8.03 24.31
N LEU A 98 -18.25 9.16 23.78
CA LEU A 98 -17.42 10.35 23.52
C LEU A 98 -16.79 10.92 24.79
N THR A 99 -17.45 10.79 25.94
CA THR A 99 -16.92 11.24 27.23
C THR A 99 -15.73 10.37 27.67
N ALA A 100 -15.85 9.05 27.58
CA ALA A 100 -14.74 8.15 27.87
C ALA A 100 -13.59 8.32 26.87
N ILE A 101 -13.88 8.55 25.59
CA ILE A 101 -12.86 8.84 24.57
C ILE A 101 -12.10 10.12 24.93
N HIS A 102 -12.81 11.20 25.27
CA HIS A 102 -12.20 12.47 25.63
C HIS A 102 -11.30 12.36 26.87
N ASP A 103 -11.77 11.71 27.94
CA ASP A 103 -10.97 11.50 29.16
C ASP A 103 -9.71 10.67 28.91
N ILE A 104 -9.80 9.63 28.07
CA ILE A 104 -8.64 8.83 27.68
C ILE A 104 -7.63 9.68 26.91
N LEU A 105 -8.08 10.48 25.94
CA LEU A 105 -7.22 11.36 25.15
C LEU A 105 -6.47 12.36 26.04
N LEU A 106 -7.17 13.02 26.98
CA LEU A 106 -6.56 13.92 27.96
C LEU A 106 -5.50 13.24 28.83
N LYS A 107 -5.78 12.01 29.30
CA LYS A 107 -4.84 11.22 30.12
C LYS A 107 -3.62 10.76 29.32
N THR A 108 -3.77 10.53 28.02
CA THR A 108 -2.66 10.18 27.11
C THR A 108 -1.86 11.39 26.61
N GLY A 109 -2.16 12.60 27.09
CA GLY A 109 -1.41 13.81 26.78
C GLY A 109 -1.94 14.63 25.60
N TYR A 110 -3.09 14.26 25.02
CA TYR A 110 -3.78 15.05 23.99
C TYR A 110 -4.65 16.10 24.67
N LYS A 111 -4.02 17.15 25.20
CA LYS A 111 -4.69 18.35 25.70
C LYS A 111 -4.70 19.43 24.62
N ASP A 112 -5.71 20.28 24.63
CA ASP A 112 -5.88 21.38 23.67
C ASP A 112 -4.88 22.54 23.87
N GLU A 113 -4.02 22.46 24.88
CA GLU A 113 -3.03 23.49 25.20
C GLU A 113 -1.68 23.17 24.54
N GLU A 114 -1.32 24.03 23.58
CA GLU A 114 -0.01 24.26 22.96
C GLU A 114 1.18 23.52 23.61
N GLY A 115 1.64 22.43 22.97
CA GLY A 115 2.91 21.76 23.31
C GLY A 115 2.76 20.32 23.77
N ALA A 116 2.59 19.40 22.81
CA ALA A 116 2.90 18.00 23.07
C ALA A 116 4.42 17.82 23.12
N GLU A 117 5.05 18.19 24.23
CA GLU A 117 6.33 17.60 24.65
C GLU A 117 6.04 16.18 25.16
N ASN A 118 5.58 15.33 24.25
CA ASN A 118 5.43 13.90 24.47
C ASN A 118 6.46 13.25 23.56
N GLU A 119 7.67 13.06 24.10
CA GLU A 119 8.71 12.26 23.45
C GLU A 119 8.10 10.91 23.08
N LEU A 120 7.99 10.68 21.77
CA LEU A 120 7.55 9.42 21.22
C LEU A 120 8.61 8.37 21.55
N SER A 121 8.44 7.69 22.68
CA SER A 121 9.16 6.45 22.98
C SER A 121 8.60 5.36 22.05
N PHE A 122 9.10 5.31 20.81
CA PHE A 122 9.01 4.12 19.99
C PHE A 122 9.92 3.07 20.64
N GLN A 123 9.34 2.22 21.49
CA GLN A 123 9.99 0.97 21.87
C GLN A 123 9.58 -0.10 20.88
N GLU A 124 10.63 -0.70 20.30
CA GLU A 124 10.65 -1.89 19.43
C GLU A 124 9.93 -3.10 20.04
#